data_AF-A0A947C5E7-F1
#
_entry.id   AF-A0A947C5E7-F1
#
_cell.length_a   1.000
_cell.length_b   1.000
_cell.length_c   1.000
_cell.angle_alpha   90.00
_cell.angle_beta   90.00
_cell.angle_gamma   90.00
#
_symmetry.space_group_name_H-M   'P 1'
#
loop_
_entity.id
_entity.type
_entity.pdbx_description
1 polymer ?
#
loop_
_entity_poly.entity_id
_entity_poly.type
_entity_poly.pdbx_seq_one_letter_code
_entity_poly.pdbx_strand_id
1 'polypeptide(L)' 'SGPVLRRAARLAHRVMVVVSSGISAIELARIQTRLGRAKGVGYVLVNVGDAYVDLQDRVGPVEEFWESVSEADG' A
#
# COMPACT_ATOMS: atom_id res chain seq x y z
N SER A 1 -5.29 15.19 -6.97
CA SER A 1 -4.07 16.01 -6.80
C SER A 1 -3.17 15.39 -5.72
N GLY A 2 -1.85 15.58 -5.81
CA GLY A 2 -0.88 15.02 -4.84
C GLY A 2 -1.06 15.51 -3.38
N PRO A 3 -1.30 16.82 -3.12
CA PRO A 3 -1.48 17.32 -1.75
C PRO A 3 -2.69 16.77 -1.01
N VAL A 4 -3.84 16.65 -1.69
CA VAL A 4 -5.08 16.12 -1.09
C VAL A 4 -4.91 14.64 -0.73
N LEU A 5 -4.28 13.86 -1.61
CA LEU A 5 -4.01 12.45 -1.35
C LEU A 5 -3.06 12.27 -0.16
N ARG A 6 -1.98 13.07 -0.08
CA ARG A 6 -1.06 13.06 1.07
C ARG A 6 -1.76 13.40 2.38
N ARG A 7 -2.65 14.39 2.38
CA ARG A 7 -3.43 14.76 3.56
C ARG A 7 -4.34 13.61 4.01
N ALA A 8 -5.07 13.00 3.08
CA ALA A 8 -5.93 11.87 3.39
C ALA A 8 -5.12 10.66 3.92
N ALA A 9 -3.99 10.35 3.29
CA ALA A 9 -3.10 9.26 3.70
C ALA A 9 -2.49 9.47 5.10
N ARG A 10 -2.25 10.73 5.49
CA ARG A 10 -1.78 11.10 6.83
C ARG A 10 -2.86 10.94 7.90
N LEU A 11 -4.09 11.31 7.59
CA LEU A 11 -5.22 11.22 8.52
C LEU A 11 -5.74 9.77 8.69
N ALA A 12 -5.47 8.90 7.71
CA ALA A 12 -5.88 7.52 7.77
C ALA A 12 -4.98 6.72 8.73
N HIS A 13 -5.59 5.87 9.57
CA HIS A 13 -4.82 4.92 10.36
C HIS A 13 -4.00 4.00 9.44
N ARG A 14 -4.61 3.50 8.35
CA ARG A 14 -3.95 2.66 7.34
C ARG A 14 -4.43 3.04 5.94
N VAL A 15 -3.60 2.73 4.94
CA VAL A 15 -3.93 2.95 3.53
C VAL A 15 -3.88 1.61 2.81
N MET A 16 -4.94 1.30 2.06
CA MET A 16 -4.96 0.16 1.16
C MET A 16 -4.97 0.66 -0.27
N VAL A 17 -4.05 0.15 -1.08
CA VAL A 17 -3.91 0.52 -2.50
C VAL A 17 -4.28 -0.69 -3.34
N VAL A 18 -5.33 -0.55 -4.14
CA VAL A 18 -5.74 -1.58 -5.10
C VAL A 18 -4.97 -1.37 -6.40
N VAL A 19 -4.30 -2.40 -6.89
CA VAL A 19 -3.50 -2.38 -8.12
C VAL A 19 -3.80 -3.60 -8.97
N SER A 20 -3.83 -3.44 -10.29
CA SER A 20 -3.95 -4.58 -11.21
C SER A 20 -2.63 -5.35 -11.26
N SER A 21 -2.71 -6.66 -11.46
CA SER A 21 -1.56 -7.49 -11.83
C SER A 21 -0.90 -6.94 -13.10
N GLY A 22 0.42 -7.01 -13.15
CA GLY A 22 1.23 -6.45 -14.23
C GLY A 22 1.65 -5.00 -14.04
N ILE A 23 1.27 -4.35 -12.93
CA ILE A 23 1.81 -3.03 -12.57
C ILE A 23 3.34 -3.09 -12.48
N SER A 24 4.01 -2.06 -12.99
CA SER A 24 5.47 -2.00 -12.94
C SER A 24 5.98 -1.63 -11.54
N ALA A 25 7.17 -2.11 -11.19
CA ALA A 25 7.83 -1.73 -9.92
C ALA A 25 8.05 -0.20 -9.81
N ILE A 26 8.26 0.47 -10.94
CA ILE A 26 8.45 1.94 -10.99
C ILE A 26 7.14 2.65 -10.63
N GLU A 27 6.00 2.20 -11.15
CA GLU A 27 4.70 2.77 -10.80
C GLU A 27 4.34 2.51 -9.34
N LEU A 28 4.67 1.33 -8.83
CA LEU A 28 4.50 0.98 -7.42
C LEU A 28 5.31 1.92 -6.50
N ALA A 29 6.58 2.17 -6.82
CA ALA A 29 7.42 3.12 -6.09
C ALA A 29 6.84 4.55 -6.12
N ARG A 30 6.29 4.98 -7.26
CA ARG A 30 5.64 6.30 -7.38
C ARG A 30 4.40 6.42 -6.50
N ILE A 31 3.68 5.33 -6.22
CA ILE A 31 2.50 5.35 -5.33
C ILE A 31 2.93 5.72 -3.91
N GLN A 32 3.96 5.08 -3.35
CA GLN A 32 4.46 5.43 -2.01
C GLN A 32 4.88 6.90 -1.91
N THR A 33 5.64 7.40 -2.90
CA THR A 33 6.04 8.82 -2.97
C THR A 33 4.83 9.76 -3.02
N ARG A 34 3.77 9.37 -3.75
CA ARG A 34 2.52 10.16 -3.82
C ARG A 34 1.73 10.14 -2.52
N LEU A 35 1.73 9.03 -1.79
CA LEU A 35 1.12 8.91 -0.47
C LEU A 35 1.92 9.67 0.59
N GLY A 36 3.24 9.80 0.41
CA GLY A 36 4.14 10.41 1.39
C GLY A 36 4.26 9.56 2.67
N ARG A 37 4.19 8.23 2.53
CA ARG A 37 4.10 7.28 3.64
C ARG A 37 4.79 5.98 3.29
N ALA A 38 5.65 5.49 4.18
CA ALA A 38 6.41 4.24 4.02
C ALA A 38 5.82 3.05 4.79
N LYS A 39 5.14 3.29 5.93
CA LYS A 39 4.56 2.25 6.81
C LYS A 39 3.05 2.24 6.77
N GLY A 40 2.41 1.11 7.13
CA GLY A 40 0.94 1.01 7.17
C GLY A 40 0.25 1.22 5.82
N VAL A 41 0.95 0.90 4.73
CA VAL A 41 0.44 0.87 3.36
C VAL A 41 0.38 -0.58 2.91
N GLY A 42 -0.82 -1.09 2.64
CA GLY A 42 -1.05 -2.43 2.11
C GLY A 42 -1.44 -2.36 0.64
N TYR A 43 -1.03 -3.37 -0.14
CA TYR A 43 -1.41 -3.49 -1.54
C TYR A 43 -2.37 -4.67 -1.72
N VAL A 44 -3.43 -4.45 -2.48
CA VAL A 44 -4.35 -5.50 -2.94
C VAL A 44 -4.13 -5.65 -4.43
N LEU A 45 -3.63 -6.82 -4.82
CA LEU A 45 -3.44 -7.18 -6.22
C LEU A 45 -4.75 -7.75 -6.77
N VAL A 46 -5.25 -7.20 -7.87
CA VAL A 46 -6.44 -7.69 -8.57
C VAL A 46 -6.09 -8.14 -9.99
N ASN A 47 -7.01 -8.83 -10.67
CA ASN A 47 -6.80 -9.39 -12.03
C ASN A 47 -5.67 -10.44 -12.11
N VAL A 48 -5.32 -11.05 -10.98
CA VAL A 48 -4.35 -12.14 -10.93
C VAL A 48 -4.90 -13.32 -11.73
N GLY A 49 -4.06 -13.91 -12.60
CA GLY A 49 -4.48 -15.05 -13.42
C GLY A 49 -4.69 -16.32 -12.59
N ASP A 50 -5.52 -17.22 -13.12
CA ASP A 50 -5.94 -18.46 -12.45
C ASP A 50 -4.79 -19.36 -11.99
N ALA A 51 -3.62 -19.26 -12.64
CA ALA A 51 -2.41 -20.00 -12.26
C ALA A 51 -1.90 -19.72 -10.84
N TYR A 52 -2.40 -18.67 -10.18
CA TYR A 52 -1.99 -18.27 -8.84
C TYR A 52 -3.08 -18.50 -7.77
N VAL A 53 -4.21 -19.14 -8.13
CA VAL A 53 -5.35 -19.35 -7.21
C VAL A 53 -4.99 -20.18 -5.98
N ASP A 54 -4.06 -21.14 -6.13
CA ASP A 54 -3.63 -22.01 -5.03
C ASP A 54 -2.52 -21.40 -4.16
N LEU A 55 -2.05 -20.20 -4.50
CA LEU A 55 -1.05 -19.51 -3.68
C LEU A 55 -1.68 -18.86 -2.46
N GLN A 56 -0.84 -18.51 -1.49
CA GLN A 56 -1.28 -17.74 -0.34
C GLN A 56 -1.80 -16.36 -0.77
N ASP A 57 -2.98 -16.01 -0.29
CA ASP A 57 -3.63 -14.71 -0.53
C ASP A 57 -2.83 -13.50 0.00
N ARG A 58 -1.81 -13.76 0.84
CA ARG A 58 -1.01 -12.74 1.50
C ARG A 58 0.46 -13.05 1.40
N VAL A 59 1.25 -12.02 1.09
CA VAL A 59 2.71 -12.06 1.08
C VAL A 59 3.26 -10.92 1.92
N GLY A 60 4.36 -11.19 2.62
CA GLY A 60 5.10 -10.19 3.41
C GLY A 60 4.70 -10.12 4.89
N PRO A 61 5.45 -9.32 5.67
CA PRO A 61 5.27 -9.18 7.11
C PRO A 61 4.02 -8.34 7.41
N VAL A 62 2.93 -9.02 7.80
CA VAL A 62 1.66 -8.34 8.09
C VAL A 62 1.78 -7.43 9.32
N GLU A 63 2.71 -7.75 10.22
CA GLU A 63 3.00 -7.00 11.42
C GLU A 63 3.47 -5.58 11.09
N GLU A 64 4.31 -5.41 10.06
CA GLU A 64 4.76 -4.08 9.60
C GLU A 64 3.62 -3.22 9.04
N PHE A 65 2.58 -3.86 8.48
CA PHE A 65 1.36 -3.15 8.12
C PHE A 65 0.60 -2.68 9.36
N TRP A 66 0.59 -3.46 10.44
CA TRP A 66 -0.08 -3.13 11.69
C TRP A 66 0.75 -2.26 12.63
N GLU A 67 2.03 -2.01 12.36
CA GLU A 67 2.80 -1.00 13.08
C GLU A 67 2.14 0.38 12.93
N SER A 68 1.87 1.04 14.06
CA SER A 68 1.40 2.41 14.03
C SER A 68 2.48 3.30 13.42
N VAL A 69 2.06 4.25 12.58
CA VAL A 69 2.83 5.47 12.42
C VAL A 69 2.60 6.20 13.76
N SER A 70 3.41 5.88 14.77
CA SER A 70 3.32 6.55 16.07
C SER A 70 3.25 8.06 15.85
N GLU A 71 2.46 8.76 16.68
CA GLU A 71 2.42 10.23 16.79
C GLU A 71 3.77 10.77 17.28
N ALA A 72 4.84 10.55 16.52
CA ALA A 72 6.20 11.00 16.81
C ALA A 72 6.62 12.16 15.90
N ASP A 73 5.71 12.69 15.07
CA ASP A 73 5.88 13.95 14.36
C ASP A 73 4.66 14.85 14.67
N GLY A 74 4.66 15.41 15.88
CA GLY A 74 3.96 16.65 16.19
C GLY A 74 4.65 17.84 15.53
#